data_AF-A0A619AL89-F1
#
_entry.id   AF-A0A619AL89-F1
#
_cell.length_a   1.000
_cell.length_b   1.000
_cell.length_c   1.000
_cell.angle_alpha   90.00
_cell.angle_beta   90.00
_cell.angle_gamma   90.00
#
_symmetry.space_group_name_H-M   'P 1'
#
loop_
_entity.id
_entity.type
_entity.pdbx_description
1 polymer ?
#
loop_
_entity_poly.entity_id
_entity_poly.type
_entity_poly.pdbx_seq_one_letter_code
_entity_poly.pdbx_strand_id
1 'polypeptide(L)'
;MAVTFPGVMPPNGGTLVQGEIANTASSPATNVAIQLLKGDGVTPVDLSKVPTGGDITLDTSSATNKLNFFARMITVNGAASQGAVGATVTYKLKYF
;
A
#
# COMPACT_ATOMS: atom_id res chain seq x y z
N MET A 1 -16.29 -6.51 -7.43
CA MET A 1 -15.81 -5.14 -7.12
C MET A 1 -14.28 -5.13 -7.15
N ALA A 2 -13.64 -3.99 -7.44
CA ALA A 2 -12.17 -3.86 -7.48
C ALA A 2 -11.68 -2.52 -6.90
N VAL A 3 -10.48 -2.49 -6.30
CA VAL A 3 -9.89 -1.30 -5.63
C VAL A 3 -8.54 -0.92 -6.22
N THR A 4 -8.45 0.13 -7.04
CA THR A 4 -7.17 0.60 -7.62
C THR A 4 -6.51 1.68 -6.76
N PHE A 5 -5.18 1.76 -6.76
CA PHE A 5 -4.41 2.82 -6.11
C PHE A 5 -3.65 3.65 -7.16
N PRO A 6 -4.29 4.63 -7.83
CA PRO A 6 -3.62 5.41 -8.86
C PRO A 6 -2.55 6.35 -8.28
N GLY A 7 -1.47 6.58 -9.04
CA GLY A 7 -0.47 7.61 -8.74
C GLY A 7 0.53 7.25 -7.64
N VAL A 8 0.51 6.01 -7.13
CA VAL A 8 1.55 5.52 -6.22
C VAL A 8 2.86 5.30 -6.98
N MET A 9 3.96 5.73 -6.37
CA MET A 9 5.31 5.56 -6.91
C MET A 9 6.09 4.57 -6.04
N PRO A 10 6.91 3.69 -6.64
CA PRO A 10 7.78 2.83 -5.86
C PRO A 10 8.82 3.66 -5.10
N PRO A 11 9.21 3.23 -3.88
CA PRO A 11 10.38 3.80 -3.22
C PRO A 11 11.65 3.48 -4.00
N ASN A 12 12.70 4.30 -3.83
CA ASN A 12 14.00 4.02 -4.42
C ASN A 12 14.56 2.68 -3.89
N GLY A 13 14.86 1.75 -4.79
CA GLY A 13 15.32 0.39 -4.45
C GLY A 13 14.21 -0.60 -4.09
N GLY A 14 12.94 -0.19 -4.16
CA GLY A 14 11.80 -1.07 -3.89
C GLY A 14 10.86 -1.26 -5.09
N THR A 15 9.69 -1.85 -4.85
CA THR A 15 8.74 -2.28 -5.87
C THR A 15 7.28 -2.13 -5.46
N LEU A 16 6.45 -1.68 -6.40
CA LEU A 16 5.00 -1.61 -6.23
C LEU A 16 4.34 -2.99 -6.05
N VAL A 17 4.97 -4.06 -6.56
CA VAL A 17 4.43 -5.43 -6.46
C VAL A 17 4.33 -5.90 -5.02
N GLN A 18 5.21 -5.40 -4.15
CA GLN A 18 5.27 -5.74 -2.73
C GLN A 18 4.50 -4.73 -1.86
N GLY A 19 3.61 -3.93 -2.44
CA GLY A 19 2.81 -2.95 -1.71
C GLY A 19 3.62 -1.76 -1.20
N GLU A 20 4.80 -1.52 -1.75
CA GLU A 20 5.73 -0.52 -1.23
C GLU A 20 5.42 0.86 -1.82
N ILE A 21 5.26 1.83 -0.94
CA ILE A 21 4.91 3.21 -1.24
C ILE A 21 6.07 4.09 -0.79
N ALA A 22 6.53 4.95 -1.69
CA ALA A 22 7.58 5.91 -1.41
C ALA A 22 7.25 6.82 -0.22
N ASN A 23 8.24 7.07 0.63
CA ASN A 23 8.16 8.09 1.66
C ASN A 23 8.27 9.49 1.02
N THR A 24 7.22 10.30 1.12
CA THR A 24 7.11 11.63 0.51
C THR A 24 7.01 12.74 1.57
N ALA A 25 7.39 12.46 2.81
CA ALA A 25 7.42 13.47 3.87
C ALA A 25 8.43 14.60 3.55
N SER A 26 8.20 15.79 4.09
CA SER A 26 9.03 16.98 3.81
C SER A 26 10.48 16.87 4.27
N SER A 27 10.77 16.02 5.27
CA SER A 27 12.13 15.68 5.73
C SER A 27 12.22 14.17 5.87
N PRO A 28 12.34 13.44 4.75
CA PRO A 28 12.06 12.00 4.73
C PRO A 28 13.23 11.20 5.31
N ALA A 29 12.91 10.20 6.13
CA ALA A 29 13.84 9.11 6.41
C ALA A 29 14.20 8.40 5.10
N THR A 30 15.49 8.14 4.90
CA THR A 30 16.02 7.41 3.73
C THR A 30 16.00 5.91 3.99
N ASN A 31 15.93 5.13 2.91
CA ASN A 31 15.83 3.67 2.92
C ASN A 31 14.59 3.11 3.64
N VAL A 32 13.59 3.96 3.91
CA VAL A 32 12.32 3.59 4.52
C VAL A 32 11.17 3.76 3.51
N ALA A 33 10.27 2.80 3.49
CA ALA A 33 9.03 2.86 2.74
C ALA A 33 7.83 2.50 3.63
N ILE A 34 6.62 2.80 3.15
CA ILE A 34 5.38 2.29 3.74
C ILE A 34 4.94 1.09 2.91
N GLN A 35 4.71 -0.06 3.55
CA GLN A 35 4.17 -1.24 2.90
C GLN A 35 2.69 -1.40 3.22
N LEU A 36 1.87 -1.48 2.17
CA LEU A 36 0.46 -1.81 2.25
C LEU A 36 0.24 -3.31 2.08
N LEU A 37 -0.51 -3.90 3.01
CA LEU A 37 -0.87 -5.31 3.05
C LEU A 37 -2.39 -5.45 2.98
N LYS A 38 -2.86 -6.58 2.45
CA LYS A 38 -4.26 -6.96 2.44
C LYS A 38 -4.79 -7.12 3.89
N GLY A 39 -6.08 -7.34 4.02
CA GLY A 39 -6.75 -7.50 5.32
C GLY A 39 -6.29 -8.70 6.16
N ASP A 40 -5.41 -9.55 5.65
CA ASP A 40 -4.75 -10.62 6.41
C ASP A 40 -3.49 -10.15 7.17
N GLY A 41 -2.99 -8.93 6.88
CA GLY A 41 -1.79 -8.37 7.49
C GLY A 41 -0.48 -9.06 7.10
N VAL A 42 -0.50 -9.93 6.09
CA VAL A 42 0.66 -10.72 5.65
C VAL A 42 0.89 -10.57 4.15
N THR A 43 -0.17 -10.63 3.36
CA THR A 43 -0.08 -10.59 1.89
C THR A 43 0.06 -9.15 1.41
N PRO A 44 1.11 -8.80 0.65
CA PRO A 44 1.23 -7.48 0.07
C PRO A 44 0.10 -7.15 -0.93
N VAL A 45 -0.26 -5.88 -0.99
CA VAL A 45 -1.10 -5.37 -2.08
C VAL A 45 -0.21 -5.15 -3.31
N ASP A 46 -0.50 -5.79 -4.44
CA ASP A 46 0.19 -5.46 -5.70
C ASP A 46 -0.34 -4.12 -6.23
N LEU A 47 0.44 -3.06 -6.02
CA LEU A 47 0.11 -1.68 -6.41
C LEU A 47 0.43 -1.40 -7.88
N SER A 48 1.08 -2.33 -8.60
CA SER A 48 1.45 -2.15 -10.01
C SER A 48 0.31 -2.50 -10.97
N LYS A 49 -0.68 -3.27 -10.50
CA LYS A 49 -1.75 -3.78 -11.34
C LYS A 49 -3.06 -3.04 -11.13
N VAL A 50 -3.86 -2.99 -12.21
CA VAL A 50 -5.29 -2.74 -12.09
C VAL A 50 -5.90 -4.01 -11.49
N PRO A 51 -6.50 -3.95 -10.30
CA PRO A 51 -7.08 -5.11 -9.67
C PRO A 51 -8.29 -5.59 -10.47
N THR A 52 -8.35 -6.90 -10.62
CA THR A 52 -9.47 -7.66 -11.14
C THR A 52 -10.38 -8.07 -9.99
N GLY A 53 -11.57 -8.59 -10.31
CA GLY A 53 -12.51 -9.03 -9.28
C GLY A 53 -11.87 -10.11 -8.38
N GLY A 54 -11.81 -9.86 -7.07
CA GLY A 54 -11.27 -10.80 -6.08
C GLY A 54 -9.88 -10.46 -5.53
N ASP A 55 -9.16 -9.49 -6.11
CA ASP A 55 -7.81 -9.14 -5.64
C ASP A 55 -7.81 -8.49 -4.25
N ILE A 56 -8.85 -7.69 -3.98
CA ILE A 56 -9.16 -7.11 -2.67
C ILE A 56 -10.66 -7.33 -2.45
N THR A 57 -10.97 -8.27 -1.56
CA THR A 57 -12.34 -8.65 -1.21
C THR A 57 -12.86 -7.79 -0.09
N LEU A 58 -14.07 -7.27 -0.28
CA LEU A 58 -14.85 -6.76 0.84
C LEU A 58 -15.18 -7.91 1.78
N ASP A 59 -15.16 -7.61 3.07
CA ASP A 59 -15.73 -8.52 4.05
C ASP A 59 -17.26 -8.51 3.89
N THR A 60 -17.79 -9.47 3.13
CA THR A 60 -19.23 -9.65 2.88
C THR A 60 -19.96 -10.23 4.09
N SER A 61 -19.23 -10.67 5.12
CA SER A 61 -19.83 -11.07 6.41
C SER A 61 -20.11 -9.85 7.30
N SER A 62 -19.51 -8.71 6.99
CA SER A 62 -19.77 -7.45 7.67
C SER A 62 -21.06 -6.81 7.18
N ALA A 63 -21.96 -6.45 8.11
CA ALA A 63 -23.19 -5.71 7.82
C ALA A 63 -22.95 -4.36 7.10
N THR A 64 -21.73 -3.83 7.14
CA THR A 64 -21.38 -2.55 6.51
C THR A 64 -20.30 -2.67 5.45
N ASN A 65 -19.98 -3.87 4.95
CA ASN A 65 -19.07 -4.04 3.83
C ASN A 65 -17.72 -3.30 4.04
N LYS A 66 -16.89 -3.84 4.95
CA LYS A 66 -15.61 -3.21 5.32
C LYS A 66 -14.48 -3.60 4.37
N LEU A 67 -13.61 -2.63 4.10
CA LEU A 67 -12.36 -2.81 3.38
C LEU A 67 -11.21 -2.61 4.37
N ASN A 68 -10.50 -3.69 4.70
CA ASN A 68 -9.42 -3.66 5.67
C ASN A 68 -8.07 -3.77 4.96
N PHE A 69 -7.14 -2.91 5.36
CA PHE A 69 -5.72 -2.99 4.98
C PHE A 69 -4.87 -2.82 6.23
N PHE A 70 -3.68 -3.38 6.18
CA PHE A 70 -2.62 -3.08 7.14
C PHE A 70 -1.55 -2.24 6.47
N ALA A 71 -0.94 -1.34 7.22
CA ALA A 71 0.22 -0.58 6.77
C ALA A 71 1.34 -0.70 7.81
N ARG A 72 2.58 -0.84 7.34
CA ARG A 72 3.76 -0.85 8.20
C ARG A 72 4.93 -0.12 7.54
N MET A 73 5.88 0.33 8.34
CA MET A 73 7.16 0.82 7.82
C MET A 73 8.08 -0.36 7.54
N ILE A 74 8.82 -0.30 6.43
CA ILE A 74 9.82 -1.30 6.04
C ILE A 74 11.12 -0.61 5.61
N THR A 75 12.22 -1.35 5.63
CA THR A 75 13.46 -0.96 4.95
C THR A 75 13.48 -1.52 3.53
N VAL A 76 13.93 -0.73 2.57
CA VAL A 76 13.93 -1.11 1.13
C VAL A 76 15.31 -1.15 0.50
N ASN A 77 16.32 -0.52 1.10
CA ASN A 77 17.68 -0.54 0.56
C ASN A 77 18.75 -0.18 1.61
N GLY A 78 19.02 -1.10 2.54
CA GLY A 78 20.01 -0.88 3.61
C GLY A 78 19.41 -0.26 4.87
N ALA A 79 20.28 0.32 5.70
CA ALA A 79 19.88 0.85 7.01
C ALA A 79 19.01 2.09 6.87
N ALA A 80 17.90 2.13 7.61
CA ALA A 80 17.05 3.31 7.72
C ALA A 80 17.82 4.48 8.35
N SER A 81 17.67 5.68 7.81
CA SER A 81 18.11 6.91 8.48
C SER A 81 17.01 7.49 9.36
N GLN A 82 17.40 8.39 10.25
CA GLN A 82 16.43 9.23 10.95
C GLN A 82 15.72 10.17 9.94
N GLY A 83 14.44 10.44 10.21
CA GLY A 83 13.62 11.38 9.44
C GLY A 83 12.13 11.10 9.64
N ALA A 84 11.30 11.92 9.02
CA ALA A 84 9.84 11.72 8.99
C ALA A 84 9.46 10.64 7.98
N VAL A 85 8.35 9.94 8.25
CA VAL A 85 7.75 8.98 7.33
C VAL A 85 6.31 9.39 7.09
N GLY A 86 5.95 9.58 5.82
CA GLY A 86 4.59 9.96 5.43
C GLY A 86 4.38 9.78 3.95
N ALA A 87 3.19 9.28 3.59
CA ALA A 87 2.72 9.23 2.22
C ALA A 87 1.21 9.42 2.20
N THR A 88 0.71 9.96 1.10
CA THR A 88 -0.73 10.06 0.83
C THR A 88 -1.05 9.19 -0.36
N VAL A 89 -2.01 8.29 -0.18
CA VAL A 89 -2.47 7.39 -1.25
C VAL A 89 -3.93 7.64 -1.52
N THR A 90 -4.28 7.73 -2.80
CA THR A 90 -5.66 7.75 -3.27
C THR A 90 -6.07 6.34 -3.68
N TYR A 91 -7.28 5.91 -3.30
CA TYR A 91 -7.88 4.67 -3.81
C TYR A 91 -9.15 4.98 -4.60
N LYS A 92 -9.50 4.12 -5.56
CA LYS A 92 -10.79 4.15 -6.27
C LYS A 92 -11.47 2.80 -6.15
N LEU A 93 -12.76 2.82 -5.85
CA LEU A 93 -13.61 1.64 -5.77
C LEU A 93 -14.44 1.52 -7.04
N LYS A 94 -14.36 0.37 -7.71
CA LYS A 94 -15.20 0.03 -8.87
C LYS A 94 -16.23 -1.03 -8.49
N TYR A 95 -17.50 -0.66 -8.61
CA TYR A 95 -18.64 -1.56 -8.56
C TYR A 95 -18.89 -2.13 -9.97
N PHE A 96 -19.27 -3.40 -10.05
CA PHE A 96 -19.67 -4.08 -11.28
C PHE A 96 -21.12 -4.50 -11.14
#